data_AF-A0A4U2ZVI2-F1
#
_entry.id   AF-A0A4U2ZVI2-F1
#
_cell.length_a   1.000
_cell.length_b   1.000
_cell.length_c   1.000
_cell.angle_alpha   90.00
_cell.angle_beta   90.00
_cell.angle_gamma   90.00
#
_symmetry.space_group_name_H-M   'P 1'
#
loop_
_entity.id
_entity.type
_entity.pdbx_description
1 polymer ?
#
loop_
_entity_poly.entity_id
_entity_poly.type
_entity_poly.pdbx_seq_one_letter_code
_entity_poly.pdbx_strand_id
1 'polypeptide(L)'
;LHPAALHKFTQFAKQEGYPLVYLDHQEMRASVEYHDYVKEGFGSLNFEHPAYEPDFYEKRNIYQTLLFCEVNEEEKFINQYPDFHFIR
;
A
#
# COMPACT_ATOMS: atom_id res chain seq x y z
N LEU A 1 8.62 -8.72 -3.52
CA LEU A 1 7.95 -8.96 -2.22
C LEU A 1 7.45 -10.40 -2.12
N HIS A 2 7.32 -11.01 -0.92
CA HIS A 2 6.73 -12.35 -0.79
C HIS A 2 5.19 -12.28 -0.94
N PRO A 3 4.55 -12.98 -1.89
CA PRO A 3 3.12 -12.84 -2.17
C PRO A 3 2.22 -13.16 -0.97
N ALA A 4 2.55 -14.19 -0.20
CA ALA A 4 1.78 -14.59 0.99
C ALA A 4 1.87 -13.55 2.13
N ALA A 5 3.03 -12.92 2.30
CA ALA A 5 3.22 -11.86 3.28
C ALA A 5 2.46 -10.60 2.85
N LEU A 6 2.52 -10.23 1.57
CA LEU A 6 1.76 -9.12 1.00
C LEU A 6 0.26 -9.32 1.15
N HIS A 7 -0.26 -10.51 0.86
CA HIS A 7 -1.67 -10.83 1.05
C HIS A 7 -2.11 -10.62 2.51
N LYS A 8 -1.35 -11.14 3.48
CA LYS A 8 -1.64 -10.93 4.91
C LYS A 8 -1.59 -9.47 5.30
N PHE A 9 -0.62 -8.71 4.78
CA PHE A 9 -0.49 -7.29 5.05
C PHE A 9 -1.65 -6.48 4.45
N THR A 10 -2.03 -6.77 3.21
CA THR A 10 -3.20 -6.17 2.56
C THR A 10 -4.49 -6.43 3.33
N GLN A 11 -4.73 -7.67 3.76
CA GLN A 11 -5.93 -7.99 4.54
C GLN A 11 -5.97 -7.21 5.86
N PHE A 12 -4.84 -7.12 6.55
CA PHE A 12 -4.73 -6.36 7.80
C PHE A 12 -4.94 -4.85 7.57
N ALA A 13 -4.24 -4.25 6.61
CA ALA A 13 -4.40 -2.84 6.28
C ALA A 13 -5.86 -2.54 5.90
N LYS A 14 -6.51 -3.42 5.12
CA LYS A 14 -7.93 -3.28 4.75
C LYS A 14 -8.86 -3.37 5.96
N GLN A 15 -8.62 -4.29 6.89
CA GLN A 15 -9.41 -4.42 8.13
C GLN A 15 -9.27 -3.18 9.03
N GLU A 16 -8.07 -2.64 9.09
CA GLU A 16 -7.72 -1.47 9.89
C GLU A 16 -8.11 -0.15 9.19
N GLY A 17 -8.51 -0.19 7.91
CA GLY A 17 -8.96 0.98 7.14
C GLY A 17 -7.84 1.78 6.46
N TYR A 18 -6.64 1.20 6.30
CA TYR A 18 -5.50 1.87 5.71
C TYR A 18 -5.36 1.58 4.21
N PRO A 19 -5.25 2.63 3.38
CA PRO A 19 -5.03 2.45 1.96
C PRO A 19 -3.60 2.03 1.66
N LEU A 20 -3.49 1.15 0.66
CA LEU A 20 -2.23 0.67 0.10
C LEU A 20 -2.17 1.02 -1.38
N VAL A 21 -0.96 1.29 -1.87
CA VAL A 21 -0.68 1.36 -3.30
C VAL A 21 0.39 0.34 -3.65
N TYR A 22 0.08 -0.52 -4.61
CA TYR A 22 0.96 -1.56 -5.12
C TYR A 22 1.73 -1.05 -6.32
N LEU A 23 3.03 -1.33 -6.36
CA LEU A 23 3.92 -0.96 -7.46
C LEU A 23 4.54 -2.21 -8.06
N ASP A 24 4.31 -2.40 -9.35
CA ASP A 24 5.05 -3.35 -10.15
C ASP A 24 6.09 -2.62 -11.04
N HIS A 25 6.57 -3.28 -12.10
CA HIS A 25 7.56 -2.73 -13.03
C HIS A 25 6.96 -1.80 -14.11
N GLN A 26 5.65 -1.71 -14.23
CA GLN A 26 4.93 -0.98 -15.28
C GLN A 26 4.02 0.10 -14.71
N GLU A 27 3.28 -0.20 -13.66
CA GLU A 27 2.15 0.59 -13.21
C GLU A 27 1.92 0.51 -11.69
N MET A 28 1.08 1.43 -11.22
CA MET A 28 0.68 1.54 -9.82
C MET A 28 -0.83 1.33 -9.71
N ARG A 29 -1.25 0.64 -8.65
CA ARG A 29 -2.67 0.38 -8.35
C ARG A 29 -2.98 0.56 -6.88
N ALA A 30 -4.12 1.19 -6.58
CA ALA A 30 -4.57 1.44 -5.22
C ALA A 30 -5.53 0.35 -4.74
N SER A 31 -5.49 0.07 -3.44
CA SER A 31 -6.43 -0.83 -2.76
C SER A 31 -7.80 -0.20 -2.50
N VAL A 32 -7.95 1.11 -2.77
CA VAL A 32 -9.16 1.92 -2.56
C VAL A 32 -9.44 2.79 -3.78
N GLU A 33 -10.71 3.10 -4.04
CA GLU A 33 -11.10 3.96 -5.17
C GLU A 33 -10.68 5.40 -4.97
N TYR A 34 -10.82 5.89 -3.73
CA TYR A 34 -10.45 7.24 -3.36
C TYR A 34 -10.10 7.28 -1.88
N HIS A 35 -9.00 7.96 -1.55
CA HIS A 35 -8.68 8.32 -0.18
C HIS A 35 -7.87 9.62 -0.17
N ASP A 36 -8.21 10.55 0.71
CA ASP A 36 -7.60 11.89 0.72
C ASP A 36 -6.08 11.81 0.94
N TYR A 37 -5.60 10.92 1.82
CA TYR A 37 -4.16 10.69 2.01
C TYR A 37 -3.43 10.17 0.77
N VAL A 38 -4.06 9.31 -0.03
CA VAL A 38 -3.45 8.83 -1.29
C VAL A 38 -3.39 9.99 -2.29
N LYS A 39 -4.46 10.79 -2.36
CA LYS A 39 -4.51 11.96 -3.25
C LYS A 39 -3.52 13.05 -2.84
N GLU A 40 -3.40 13.39 -1.56
CA GLU A 40 -2.42 14.35 -1.08
C GLU A 40 -0.99 13.85 -1.30
N GLY A 41 -0.73 12.57 -0.97
CA GLY A 41 0.58 11.96 -1.16
C GLY A 41 1.00 11.97 -2.63
N PHE A 42 0.16 11.46 -3.53
CA PHE A 42 0.45 11.45 -4.97
C PHE A 42 0.45 12.86 -5.57
N GLY A 43 -0.45 13.74 -5.13
CA GLY A 43 -0.51 15.14 -5.56
C GLY A 43 0.76 15.91 -5.22
N SER A 44 1.34 15.67 -4.03
CA SER A 44 2.63 16.26 -3.63
C SER A 44 3.79 15.80 -4.51
N LEU A 45 3.68 14.59 -5.08
CA LEU A 45 4.64 14.00 -6.00
C LEU A 45 4.34 14.34 -7.48
N ASN A 46 3.34 15.19 -7.76
CA ASN A 46 2.83 15.51 -9.10
C ASN A 46 2.40 14.27 -9.91
N PHE A 47 1.92 13.22 -9.23
CA PHE A 47 1.32 12.06 -9.87
C PHE A 47 -0.20 12.06 -9.72
N GLU A 48 -0.87 11.44 -10.68
CA GLU A 48 -2.31 11.17 -10.58
C GLU A 48 -2.58 10.04 -9.58
N HIS A 49 -3.77 10.04 -8.98
CA HIS A 49 -4.19 8.96 -8.10
C HIS A 49 -4.17 7.63 -8.85
N PRO A 50 -3.54 6.57 -8.31
CA PRO A 50 -3.50 5.27 -8.97
C PRO A 50 -4.90 4.69 -9.21
N ALA A 51 -5.07 3.92 -10.27
CA ALA A 51 -6.36 3.27 -10.51
C ALA A 51 -6.68 2.22 -9.43
N TYR A 52 -7.97 2.05 -9.14
CA TYR A 52 -8.46 1.08 -8.17
C TYR A 52 -8.34 -0.34 -8.68
N GLU A 53 -7.56 -1.17 -7.99
CA GLU A 53 -7.46 -2.59 -8.26
C GLU A 53 -6.98 -3.30 -6.98
N PRO A 54 -7.89 -3.66 -6.06
CA PRO A 54 -7.53 -4.16 -4.73
C PRO A 54 -6.82 -5.51 -4.78
N ASP A 55 -7.10 -6.32 -5.81
CA ASP A 55 -6.55 -7.65 -6.02
C ASP A 55 -5.33 -7.65 -6.97
N PHE A 56 -4.80 -6.47 -7.31
CA PHE A 56 -3.65 -6.32 -8.22
C PHE A 56 -2.44 -7.15 -7.82
N TYR A 57 -2.24 -7.33 -6.51
CA TYR A 57 -1.13 -8.09 -5.95
C TYR A 57 -1.25 -9.61 -6.11
N GLU A 58 -2.42 -10.16 -6.46
CA GLU A 58 -2.63 -11.61 -6.53
C GLU A 58 -2.05 -12.24 -7.80
N LYS A 59 -2.00 -11.49 -8.90
CA LYS A 59 -1.59 -12.00 -10.23
C LYS A 59 -0.33 -11.32 -10.77
N ARG A 60 0.30 -10.45 -9.99
CA ARG A 60 1.47 -9.68 -10.41
C ARG A 60 2.60 -9.73 -9.40
N ASN A 61 3.82 -9.57 -9.91
CA ASN A 61 5.01 -9.44 -9.10
C ASN A 61 5.11 -8.02 -8.56
N ILE A 62 4.61 -7.82 -7.36
CA ILE A 62 4.74 -6.54 -6.66
C ILE A 62 6.15 -6.42 -6.09
N TYR A 63 6.81 -5.32 -6.41
CA TYR A 63 8.15 -5.02 -5.94
C TYR A 63 8.10 -4.13 -4.70
N GLN A 64 7.15 -3.19 -4.66
CA GLN A 64 7.00 -2.23 -3.57
C GLN A 64 5.51 -2.00 -3.26
N THR A 65 5.22 -1.64 -2.02
CA THR A 65 3.89 -1.20 -1.59
C THR A 65 4.04 0.04 -0.73
N LEU A 66 3.22 1.05 -0.99
CA LEU A 66 3.12 2.25 -0.18
C LEU A 66 1.95 2.08 0.79
N LEU A 67 2.24 2.23 2.07
CA LEU A 67 1.24 2.33 3.13
C LEU A 67 0.98 3.80 3.42
N PHE A 68 -0.28 4.20 3.40
CA PHE A 68 -0.70 5.55 3.74
C PHE A 68 -1.35 5.54 5.12
N CYS A 69 -0.61 5.99 6.14
CA CYS A 69 -1.07 6.08 7.53
C CYS A 69 -0.53 7.37 8.18
N GLU A 70 -1.06 7.73 9.36
CA GLU A 70 -0.50 8.83 10.13
C GLU A 70 0.82 8.41 10.83
N VAL A 71 1.65 9.39 11.19
CA VAL A 71 2.99 9.17 11.80
C VAL A 71 2.92 8.38 13.10
N ASN A 72 1.81 8.45 13.83
CA ASN A 72 1.65 7.73 15.10
C ASN A 72 1.11 6.30 14.92
N GLU A 73 0.78 5.91 13.70
CA GLU A 73 0.10 4.64 13.42
C GLU A 73 1.01 3.63 12.72
N GLU A 74 2.19 4.06 12.23
CA GLU A 74 3.14 3.19 11.54
C GLU A 74 3.72 2.09 12.47
N GLU A 75 3.88 2.37 13.76
CA GLU A 75 4.50 1.45 14.72
C GLU A 75 3.77 0.09 14.80
N LYS A 76 2.44 0.07 14.64
CA LYS A 76 1.69 -1.20 14.68
C LYS A 76 2.05 -2.10 13.49
N PHE A 77 2.28 -1.50 12.32
CA PHE A 77 2.66 -2.24 11.12
C PHE A 77 4.10 -2.75 11.23
N ILE A 78 5.03 -1.90 11.70
CA ILE A 78 6.42 -2.27 11.89
C ILE A 78 6.55 -3.43 12.89
N ASN A 79 5.82 -3.37 14.00
CA ASN A 79 5.87 -4.42 15.03
C ASN A 79 5.21 -5.73 14.58
N GLN A 80 4.12 -5.66 13.80
CA GLN A 80 3.36 -6.85 13.40
C GLN A 80 3.88 -7.51 12.11
N TYR A 81 4.60 -6.76 11.27
CA TYR A 81 5.13 -7.21 9.99
C TYR A 81 6.66 -6.98 9.89
N PRO A 82 7.47 -7.63 10.76
CA PRO A 82 8.93 -7.47 10.76
C PRO A 82 9.62 -7.98 9.48
N ASP A 83 8.92 -8.80 8.69
CA ASP A 83 9.38 -9.27 7.38
C ASP A 83 9.40 -8.16 6.32
N PHE A 84 8.76 -7.02 6.60
CA PHE A 84 8.72 -5.86 5.72
C PHE A 84 9.75 -4.82 6.15
N HIS A 85 10.41 -4.24 5.15
CA HIS A 85 11.27 -3.09 5.37
C HIS A 85 10.47 -1.82 5.08
N PHE A 86 10.01 -1.16 6.14
CA PHE A 86 9.31 0.12 6.03
C PHE A 86 10.33 1.24 5.84
N ILE A 87 10.13 2.05 4.79
CA ILE A 87 10.93 3.25 4.48
C ILE A 87 10.02 4.47 4.48
N ARG A 88 10.55 5.61 4.94
CA ARG A 88 9.89 6.93 4.99
C ARG A 88 10.51 7.86 3.97
#